data_AF-A0A944DX96-F1
#
_entry.id   AF-A0A944DX96-F1
#
_cell.length_a   1.000
_cell.length_b   1.000
_cell.length_c   1.000
_cell.angle_alpha   90.00
_cell.angle_beta   90.00
_cell.angle_gamma   90.00
#
_symmetry.space_group_name_H-M   'P 1'
#
loop_
_entity.id
_entity.type
_entity.pdbx_description
1 polymer ?
#
loop_
_entity_poly.entity_id
_entity_poly.type
_entity_poly.pdbx_seq_one_letter_code
_entity_poly.pdbx_strand_id
1 'polypeptide(L)'
;MTMTFSEPFLRLTEEHSAWGAEQLEIFNEFLPVGEWSADLGQCLYRQAGRELRISLLGTLDTDEQSWLWAWANPGFEGTPVARAAEEVRRYGQANGLREFTDDLVRLAGHDDPRRAAETLAFAAMGVLGATGYIGVQANASARAYLVPDDPQVPRAEPDAITLPRVLLTGAALLGGSARQVVSGYFAHHGLPHREAPGRMSAGLPDGGTVDVLFDDLDRIASVSINTGDPATT
;
A
#
# COMPACT_ATOMS: atom_id res chain seq x y z
N MET A 1 13.59 16.17 18.66
CA MET A 1 12.44 15.27 18.49
C MET A 1 12.65 14.57 17.17
N THR A 2 12.85 13.26 17.17
CA THR A 2 13.04 12.48 15.96
C THR A 2 11.75 12.58 15.14
N MET A 3 11.80 13.28 14.00
CA MET A 3 10.63 13.50 13.14
C MET A 3 10.42 12.27 12.25
N THR A 4 10.05 11.16 12.88
CA THR A 4 9.60 9.94 12.21
C THR A 4 8.08 9.92 12.16
N PHE A 5 7.51 9.11 11.27
CA PHE A 5 6.07 8.87 11.24
C PHE A 5 5.55 8.39 12.59
N SER A 6 4.30 8.73 12.88
CA SER A 6 3.63 8.31 14.10
C SER A 6 3.45 6.79 14.15
N GLU A 7 3.48 6.22 15.35
CA GLU A 7 3.27 4.77 15.55
C GLU A 7 1.90 4.29 15.02
N PRO A 8 0.78 5.03 15.19
CA PRO A 8 -0.49 4.65 14.56
C PRO A 8 -0.43 4.56 13.03
N PHE A 9 0.28 5.49 12.37
CA PHE A 9 0.46 5.47 10.92
C PHE A 9 1.32 4.27 10.48
N LEU A 10 2.40 3.96 11.20
CA LEU A 10 3.25 2.82 10.88
C LEU A 10 2.49 1.49 11.02
N ARG A 11 1.70 1.33 12.10
CA ARG A 11 0.84 0.14 12.29
C ARG A 11 -0.20 -0.03 11.17
N LEU A 12 -0.84 1.06 10.74
CA LEU A 12 -1.75 1.03 9.59
C LEU A 12 -1.00 0.58 8.32
N THR A 13 0.21 1.09 8.11
CA THR A 13 1.00 0.75 6.92
C THR A 13 1.44 -0.72 6.96
N GLU A 14 1.72 -1.26 8.15
CA GLU A 14 2.02 -2.69 8.38
C GLU A 14 0.83 -3.59 8.02
N GLU A 15 -0.38 -3.20 8.40
CA GLU A 15 -1.60 -3.93 8.00
C GLU A 15 -1.70 -4.11 6.48
N HIS A 16 -1.15 -3.18 5.70
CA HIS A 16 -1.19 -3.22 4.25
C HIS A 16 0.04 -3.85 3.59
N SER A 17 1.07 -4.21 4.36
CA SER A 17 2.40 -4.48 3.78
C SER A 17 2.46 -5.74 2.92
N ALA A 18 1.83 -6.85 3.33
CA ALA A 18 1.87 -8.09 2.57
C ALA A 18 1.07 -8.00 1.27
N TRP A 19 -0.22 -7.67 1.35
CA TRP A 19 -1.07 -7.62 0.16
C TRP A 19 -0.67 -6.45 -0.75
N GLY A 20 -0.25 -5.31 -0.18
CA GLY A 20 0.17 -4.14 -0.94
C GLY A 20 1.46 -4.41 -1.72
N ALA A 21 2.42 -5.13 -1.12
CA ALA A 21 3.64 -5.53 -1.83
C ALA A 21 3.34 -6.51 -2.97
N GLU A 22 2.51 -7.53 -2.73
CA GLU A 22 2.06 -8.45 -3.78
C GLU A 22 1.32 -7.73 -4.91
N GLN A 23 0.42 -6.82 -4.58
CA GLN A 23 -0.32 -6.01 -5.55
C GLN A 23 0.61 -5.10 -6.36
N LEU A 24 1.69 -4.56 -5.77
CA LEU A 24 2.70 -3.79 -6.49
C LEU A 24 3.56 -4.64 -7.43
N GLU A 25 3.88 -5.88 -7.07
CA GLU A 25 4.55 -6.82 -7.99
C GLU A 25 3.70 -6.98 -9.26
N ILE A 26 2.40 -7.29 -9.09
CA ILE A 26 1.43 -7.44 -10.19
C ILE A 26 1.27 -6.13 -10.97
N PHE A 27 1.19 -4.98 -10.29
CA PHE A 27 1.06 -3.68 -10.93
C PHE A 27 2.26 -3.35 -11.81
N ASN A 28 3.48 -3.61 -11.33
CA ASN A 28 4.71 -3.32 -12.05
C ASN A 28 4.90 -4.23 -13.27
N GLU A 29 4.45 -5.49 -13.19
CA GLU A 29 4.38 -6.38 -14.35
C GLU A 29 3.35 -5.90 -15.37
N PHE A 30 2.20 -5.42 -14.90
CA PHE A 30 1.16 -4.88 -15.75
C PHE A 30 1.62 -3.58 -16.45
N LEU A 31 2.28 -2.67 -15.74
CA LEU A 31 2.71 -1.35 -16.24
C LEU A 31 4.25 -1.27 -16.34
N PRO A 32 4.87 -1.93 -17.34
CA PRO A 32 6.32 -1.95 -17.46
C PRO A 32 6.87 -0.54 -17.71
N VAL A 33 8.12 -0.33 -17.31
CA VAL A 33 8.82 0.96 -17.47
C VAL A 33 8.85 1.36 -18.95
N GLY A 34 8.55 2.63 -19.22
CA GLY A 34 8.60 3.19 -20.58
C GLY A 34 8.47 4.70 -20.57
N GLU A 35 8.44 5.29 -21.77
CA GLU A 35 8.05 6.69 -21.93
C GLU A 35 6.64 6.88 -21.38
N TRP A 36 6.45 7.95 -20.63
CA TRP A 36 5.19 8.26 -19.98
C TRP A 36 4.74 9.70 -20.25
N SER A 37 3.44 9.91 -20.16
CA SER A 37 2.83 11.24 -20.11
C SER A 37 1.64 11.21 -19.15
N ALA A 38 1.31 12.38 -18.60
CA ALA A 38 0.16 12.54 -17.72
C ALA A 38 -0.63 13.79 -18.14
N ASP A 39 -1.95 13.63 -18.29
CA ASP A 39 -2.89 14.73 -18.37
C ASP A 39 -3.73 14.72 -17.10
N LEU A 40 -3.27 15.50 -16.11
CA LEU A 40 -3.95 15.61 -14.81
C LEU A 40 -5.32 16.27 -14.93
N GLY A 41 -5.55 17.11 -15.96
CA GLY A 41 -6.86 17.72 -16.21
C GLY A 41 -7.90 16.70 -16.65
N GLN A 42 -7.46 15.63 -17.33
CA GLN A 42 -8.30 14.50 -17.74
C GLN A 42 -8.18 13.28 -16.82
N CYS A 43 -7.43 13.38 -15.72
CA CYS A 43 -7.17 12.26 -14.81
C CYS A 43 -6.56 11.05 -15.54
N LEU A 44 -5.63 11.30 -16.47
CA LEU A 44 -5.12 10.29 -17.40
C LEU A 44 -3.61 10.14 -17.29
N TYR A 45 -3.15 8.90 -17.23
CA TYR A 45 -1.75 8.53 -17.31
C TYR A 45 -1.51 7.57 -18.47
N ARG A 46 -0.41 7.76 -19.21
CA ARG A 46 -0.01 6.88 -20.30
C ARG A 46 1.41 6.41 -20.07
N GLN A 47 1.66 5.11 -20.18
CA GLN A 47 3.01 4.55 -20.17
C GLN A 47 3.03 3.23 -20.95
N ALA A 48 4.09 3.02 -21.74
CA ALA A 48 4.33 1.75 -22.46
C ALA A 48 3.10 1.26 -23.28
N GLY A 49 2.38 2.18 -23.93
CA GLY A 49 1.21 1.88 -24.74
C GLY A 49 -0.08 1.59 -23.94
N ARG A 50 -0.06 1.73 -22.62
CA ARG A 50 -1.24 1.65 -21.75
C ARG A 50 -1.71 3.05 -21.37
N GLU A 51 -3.01 3.16 -21.12
CA GLU A 51 -3.68 4.38 -20.70
C GLU A 51 -4.51 4.04 -19.46
N LEU A 52 -4.30 4.76 -18.36
CA LEU A 52 -4.92 4.52 -17.06
C LEU A 52 -5.64 5.77 -16.56
N ARG A 53 -6.84 5.59 -16.01
CA ARG A 53 -7.44 6.58 -15.11
C ARG A 53 -6.64 6.65 -13.80
N ILE A 54 -6.34 7.87 -13.36
CA ILE A 54 -5.54 8.13 -12.15
C ILE A 54 -6.13 9.25 -11.29
N SER A 55 -5.66 9.32 -10.05
CA SER A 55 -5.68 10.52 -9.21
C SER A 55 -4.25 10.87 -8.79
N LEU A 56 -4.00 12.13 -8.46
CA LEU A 56 -2.77 12.60 -7.83
C LEU A 56 -2.92 12.44 -6.30
N LEU A 57 -1.99 11.73 -5.67
CA LEU A 57 -1.90 11.65 -4.21
C LEU A 57 -1.19 12.87 -3.64
N GLY A 58 -0.02 13.19 -4.19
CA GLY A 58 0.80 14.29 -3.72
C GLY A 58 2.09 14.43 -4.49
N THR A 59 2.88 15.41 -4.08
CA THR A 59 4.17 15.74 -4.67
C THR A 59 5.25 15.80 -3.61
N LEU A 60 6.35 15.09 -3.85
CA LEU A 60 7.59 15.22 -3.11
C LEU A 60 8.42 16.35 -3.72
N ASP A 61 8.73 17.36 -2.92
CA ASP A 61 9.82 18.30 -3.22
C ASP A 61 11.13 17.71 -2.67
N THR A 62 12.08 17.42 -3.56
CA THR A 62 13.35 16.79 -3.20
C THR A 62 14.35 17.76 -2.57
N ASP A 63 14.22 19.06 -2.87
CA ASP A 63 15.11 20.10 -2.34
C ASP A 63 14.67 20.49 -0.93
N GLU A 64 13.36 20.70 -0.73
CA GLU A 64 12.78 20.99 0.58
C GLU A 64 12.56 19.75 1.45
N GLN A 65 12.67 18.55 0.85
CA GLN A 65 12.41 17.27 1.51
C GLN A 65 11.05 17.28 2.20
N SER A 66 10.02 17.58 1.43
CA SER A 66 8.65 17.75 1.91
C SER A 66 7.64 17.08 0.98
N TRP A 67 6.54 16.60 1.55
CA TRP A 67 5.42 16.06 0.80
C TRP A 67 4.23 17.01 0.92
N LEU A 68 3.69 17.44 -0.23
CA LEU A 68 2.46 18.20 -0.33
C LEU A 68 1.35 17.29 -0.87
N TRP A 69 0.28 17.10 -0.12
CA TRP A 69 -0.88 16.35 -0.60
C TRP A 69 -1.61 17.11 -1.72
N ALA A 70 -2.19 16.37 -2.67
CA ALA A 70 -2.91 16.98 -3.80
C ALA A 70 -4.13 17.80 -3.34
N TRP A 71 -4.82 17.38 -2.29
CA TRP A 71 -5.94 18.12 -1.71
C TRP A 71 -5.51 19.46 -1.06
N ALA A 72 -4.23 19.61 -0.73
CA ALA A 72 -3.64 20.83 -0.17
C ALA A 72 -2.93 21.69 -1.22
N ASN A 73 -2.84 21.22 -2.47
CA ASN A 73 -2.20 21.94 -3.55
C ASN A 73 -3.21 22.90 -4.20
N PRO A 74 -3.00 24.23 -4.16
CA PRO A 74 -3.96 25.18 -4.73
C PRO A 74 -4.25 24.99 -6.22
N GLY A 75 -3.34 24.35 -6.97
CA GLY A 75 -3.55 24.02 -8.38
C GLY A 75 -4.50 22.84 -8.63
N PHE A 76 -4.74 22.00 -7.62
CA PHE A 76 -5.56 20.78 -7.72
C PHE A 76 -6.69 20.71 -6.69
N GLU A 77 -6.74 21.60 -5.71
CA GLU A 77 -7.79 21.66 -4.70
C GLU A 77 -9.18 21.68 -5.35
N GLY A 78 -10.05 20.75 -4.93
CA GLY A 78 -11.42 20.62 -5.46
C GLY A 78 -11.53 20.10 -6.89
N THR A 79 -10.41 19.70 -7.51
CA THR A 79 -10.42 19.11 -8.86
C THR A 79 -10.58 17.59 -8.84
N PRO A 80 -11.07 16.96 -9.91
CA PRO A 80 -11.24 15.50 -9.96
C PRO A 80 -9.96 14.72 -9.67
N VAL A 81 -8.79 15.22 -10.07
CA VAL A 81 -7.51 14.52 -9.89
C VAL A 81 -7.08 14.45 -8.43
N ALA A 82 -7.58 15.33 -7.55
CA ALA A 82 -7.27 15.31 -6.12
C ALA A 82 -8.22 14.42 -5.28
N ARG A 83 -9.24 13.80 -5.90
CA ARG A 83 -10.30 13.08 -5.18
C ARG A 83 -9.77 11.96 -4.28
N ALA A 84 -8.84 11.14 -4.78
CA ALA A 84 -8.26 10.07 -3.97
C ALA A 84 -7.49 10.63 -2.75
N ALA A 85 -6.78 11.73 -2.92
CA ALA A 85 -6.09 12.39 -1.81
C ALA A 85 -7.10 12.94 -0.78
N GLU A 86 -8.25 13.48 -1.22
CA GLU A 86 -9.32 13.89 -0.29
C GLU A 86 -9.90 12.71 0.50
N GLU A 87 -10.04 11.53 -0.11
CA GLU A 87 -10.49 10.32 0.58
C GLU A 87 -9.49 9.89 1.66
N VAL A 88 -8.19 9.93 1.33
CA VAL A 88 -7.10 9.69 2.31
C VAL A 88 -7.16 10.70 3.45
N ARG A 89 -7.41 11.99 3.17
CA ARG A 89 -7.59 13.03 4.21
C ARG A 89 -8.78 12.72 5.12
N ARG A 90 -9.93 12.34 4.55
CA ARG A 90 -11.14 11.99 5.33
C ARG A 90 -10.88 10.78 6.23
N TYR A 91 -10.18 9.77 5.70
CA TYR A 91 -9.76 8.62 6.50
C TYR A 91 -8.81 9.05 7.63
N GLY A 92 -7.83 9.90 7.33
CA GLY A 92 -6.91 10.43 8.34
C GLY A 92 -7.61 11.21 9.44
N GLN A 93 -8.60 12.04 9.11
CA GLN A 93 -9.42 12.77 10.07
C GLN A 93 -10.24 11.82 10.96
N ALA A 94 -10.85 10.79 10.38
CA ALA A 94 -11.64 9.82 11.12
C ALA A 94 -10.80 8.97 12.09
N ASN A 95 -9.52 8.75 11.79
CA ASN A 95 -8.62 7.89 12.55
C ASN A 95 -7.52 8.63 13.33
N GLY A 96 -7.49 9.97 13.28
CA GLY A 96 -6.49 10.79 13.98
C GLY A 96 -5.07 10.65 13.44
N LEU A 97 -4.91 10.46 12.12
CA LEU A 97 -3.61 10.24 11.46
C LEU A 97 -3.09 11.53 10.83
N ARG A 98 -2.20 12.23 11.54
CA ARG A 98 -1.65 13.51 11.09
C ARG A 98 -0.95 13.43 9.74
N GLU A 99 -0.32 12.30 9.43
CA GLU A 99 0.40 12.07 8.17
C GLU A 99 -0.50 12.22 6.93
N PHE A 100 -1.82 12.04 7.11
CA PHE A 100 -2.83 12.22 6.06
C PHE A 100 -3.61 13.54 6.16
N THR A 101 -3.47 14.29 7.27
CA THR A 101 -4.25 15.51 7.51
C THR A 101 -3.42 16.78 7.52
N ASP A 102 -2.11 16.68 7.73
CA ASP A 102 -1.18 17.80 7.62
C ASP A 102 -0.97 18.13 6.13
N ASP A 103 -1.22 19.38 5.76
CA ASP A 103 -1.10 19.86 4.37
C ASP A 103 0.28 19.55 3.78
N LEU A 104 1.34 19.90 4.54
CA LEU A 104 2.75 19.73 4.19
C LEU A 104 3.44 18.85 5.25
N VAL A 105 3.82 17.65 4.85
CA VAL A 105 4.56 16.71 5.71
C VAL A 105 6.05 16.92 5.50
N ARG A 106 6.80 17.24 6.58
CA ARG A 106 8.26 17.39 6.50
C ARG A 106 8.95 16.04 6.56
N LEU A 107 9.85 15.80 5.62
CA LEU A 107 10.57 14.52 5.48
C LEU A 107 12.07 14.64 5.77
N ALA A 108 12.61 15.86 5.93
CA ALA A 108 14.02 16.12 6.23
C ALA A 108 14.57 15.42 7.50
N GLY A 109 13.70 14.90 8.37
CA GLY A 109 14.07 14.13 9.56
C GLY A 109 14.15 12.62 9.37
N HIS A 110 13.82 12.11 8.19
CA HIS A 110 13.94 10.69 7.83
C HIS A 110 15.30 10.38 7.22
N ASP A 111 15.81 9.16 7.44
CA ASP A 111 17.07 8.70 6.85
C ASP A 111 17.09 8.78 5.32
N ASP A 112 15.93 8.51 4.70
CA ASP A 112 15.70 8.66 3.27
C ASP A 112 14.33 9.33 3.04
N PRO A 113 14.31 10.64 2.72
CA PRO A 113 13.08 11.38 2.41
C PRO A 113 12.28 10.80 1.24
N ARG A 114 12.95 10.21 0.24
CA ARG A 114 12.24 9.56 -0.86
C ARG A 114 11.53 8.31 -0.35
N ARG A 115 12.20 7.46 0.42
CA ARG A 115 11.55 6.30 1.04
C ARG A 115 10.40 6.71 1.97
N ALA A 116 10.52 7.85 2.66
CA ALA A 116 9.44 8.39 3.46
C ALA A 116 8.22 8.78 2.59
N ALA A 117 8.44 9.43 1.45
CA ALA A 117 7.37 9.73 0.48
C ALA A 117 6.73 8.45 -0.11
N GLU A 118 7.54 7.43 -0.45
CA GLU A 118 7.05 6.12 -0.88
C GLU A 118 6.17 5.47 0.20
N THR A 119 6.52 5.63 1.48
CA THR A 119 5.72 5.11 2.60
C THR A 119 4.36 5.82 2.69
N LEU A 120 4.30 7.14 2.48
CA LEU A 120 3.03 7.88 2.41
C LEU A 120 2.16 7.42 1.23
N ALA A 121 2.76 7.22 0.05
CA ALA A 121 2.06 6.72 -1.12
C ALA A 121 1.55 5.28 -0.94
N PHE A 122 2.36 4.41 -0.35
CA PHE A 122 2.00 3.02 -0.04
C PHE A 122 0.86 2.95 0.99
N ALA A 123 0.93 3.73 2.06
CA ALA A 123 -0.13 3.79 3.06
C ALA A 123 -1.45 4.32 2.46
N ALA A 124 -1.37 5.35 1.60
CA ALA A 124 -2.52 5.86 0.87
C ALA A 124 -3.12 4.81 -0.10
N MET A 125 -2.29 4.08 -0.85
CA MET A 125 -2.73 2.95 -1.66
C MET A 125 -3.49 1.93 -0.81
N GLY A 126 -2.95 1.63 0.37
CA GLY A 126 -3.56 0.73 1.34
C GLY A 126 -4.97 1.14 1.76
N VAL A 127 -5.11 2.38 2.22
CA VAL A 127 -6.38 2.98 2.64
C VAL A 127 -7.42 3.02 1.51
N LEU A 128 -6.97 3.28 0.28
CA LEU A 128 -7.84 3.38 -0.89
C LEU A 128 -8.21 2.00 -1.47
N GLY A 129 -7.56 0.91 -1.06
CA GLY A 129 -7.69 -0.39 -1.71
C GLY A 129 -7.27 -0.35 -3.19
N ALA A 130 -6.33 0.54 -3.51
CA ALA A 130 -5.90 0.80 -4.88
C ALA A 130 -5.01 -0.32 -5.41
N THR A 131 -4.93 -0.43 -6.73
CA THR A 131 -4.21 -1.51 -7.43
C THR A 131 -2.72 -1.22 -7.63
N GLY A 132 -2.20 -0.16 -7.04
CA GLY A 132 -0.80 0.27 -7.14
C GLY A 132 -0.64 1.75 -6.86
N TYR A 133 0.56 2.27 -7.07
CA TYR A 133 0.83 3.70 -7.20
C TYR A 133 2.02 3.92 -8.15
N ILE A 134 2.13 5.12 -8.70
CA ILE A 134 3.14 5.48 -9.70
C ILE A 134 3.91 6.69 -9.20
N GLY A 135 5.24 6.58 -9.06
CA GLY A 135 6.12 7.71 -8.77
C GLY A 135 6.86 8.20 -10.03
N VAL A 136 6.52 9.38 -10.54
CA VAL A 136 7.14 9.98 -11.74
C VAL A 136 7.85 11.29 -11.43
N GLN A 137 8.89 11.60 -12.20
CA GLN A 137 9.59 12.88 -12.10
C GLN A 137 8.75 13.98 -12.76
N ALA A 138 8.22 14.93 -11.99
CA ALA A 138 7.39 16.00 -12.52
C ALA A 138 8.24 17.16 -13.10
N ASN A 139 9.35 17.48 -12.44
CA ASN A 139 10.33 18.47 -12.90
C ASN A 139 11.70 18.19 -12.23
N ALA A 140 12.67 19.11 -12.26
CA ALA A 140 14.01 18.86 -11.70
C ALA A 140 14.04 18.55 -10.20
N SER A 141 13.15 19.15 -9.41
CA SER A 141 13.13 19.08 -7.94
C SER A 141 11.84 18.46 -7.37
N ALA A 142 10.91 18.02 -8.23
CA ALA A 142 9.63 17.48 -7.78
C ALA A 142 9.31 16.12 -8.41
N ARG A 143 8.78 15.21 -7.57
CA ARG A 143 8.17 13.95 -8.00
C ARG A 143 6.68 13.94 -7.69
N ALA A 144 5.88 13.51 -8.64
CA ALA A 144 4.45 13.31 -8.45
C ALA A 144 4.15 11.83 -8.18
N TYR A 145 3.22 11.59 -7.27
CA TYR A 145 2.73 10.26 -6.92
C TYR A 145 1.28 10.14 -7.33
N LEU A 146 1.00 9.22 -8.24
CA LEU A 146 -0.32 8.96 -8.81
C LEU A 146 -0.85 7.63 -8.29
N VAL A 147 -2.16 7.51 -8.16
CA VAL A 147 -2.85 6.27 -7.82
C VAL A 147 -3.83 5.92 -8.95
N PRO A 148 -3.73 4.73 -9.57
CA PRO A 148 -4.69 4.29 -10.57
C PRO A 148 -6.00 3.84 -9.93
N ASP A 149 -7.12 4.12 -10.59
CA ASP A 149 -8.45 3.61 -10.27
C ASP A 149 -9.09 2.87 -11.46
N ASP A 150 -8.26 2.40 -12.39
CA ASP A 150 -8.69 1.82 -13.66
C ASP A 150 -8.97 0.31 -13.56
N PRO A 151 -10.15 -0.18 -14.02
CA PRO A 151 -10.50 -1.60 -13.94
C PRO A 151 -9.61 -2.52 -14.80
N GLN A 152 -8.81 -1.98 -15.71
CA GLN A 152 -7.89 -2.80 -16.49
C GLN A 152 -6.69 -3.34 -15.69
N VAL A 153 -6.41 -2.74 -14.52
CA VAL A 153 -5.28 -3.16 -13.68
C VAL A 153 -5.67 -4.45 -12.94
N PRO A 154 -4.89 -5.55 -13.10
CA PRO A 154 -5.17 -6.79 -12.41
C PRO A 154 -5.05 -6.65 -10.89
N ARG A 155 -5.88 -7.39 -10.17
CA ARG A 155 -5.85 -7.49 -8.70
C ARG A 155 -5.15 -8.78 -8.28
N ALA A 156 -4.38 -8.70 -7.20
CA ALA A 156 -3.83 -9.87 -6.53
C ALA A 156 -4.96 -10.75 -5.98
N GLU A 157 -4.82 -12.06 -6.15
CA GLU A 157 -5.68 -13.07 -5.54
C GLU A 157 -4.82 -14.00 -4.67
N PRO A 158 -5.33 -14.52 -3.54
CA PRO A 158 -4.57 -15.43 -2.70
C PRO A 158 -4.18 -16.70 -3.46
N ASP A 159 -2.89 -16.96 -3.54
CA ASP A 159 -2.33 -18.20 -4.06
C ASP A 159 -1.59 -18.94 -2.95
N ALA A 160 -2.04 -20.16 -2.65
CA ALA A 160 -1.46 -21.02 -1.63
C ALA A 160 0.05 -21.25 -1.84
N ILE A 161 0.51 -21.23 -3.10
CA ILE A 161 1.92 -21.45 -3.47
C ILE A 161 2.77 -20.24 -3.08
N THR A 162 2.32 -19.02 -3.38
CA THR A 162 3.09 -17.78 -3.14
C THR A 162 2.88 -17.23 -1.72
N LEU A 163 1.79 -17.57 -1.06
CA LEU A 163 1.37 -16.99 0.22
C LEU A 163 2.47 -16.97 1.30
N PRO A 164 3.22 -18.06 1.56
CA PRO A 164 4.32 -18.01 2.53
C PRO A 164 5.36 -16.93 2.24
N ARG A 165 5.74 -16.76 0.97
CA ARG A 165 6.68 -15.71 0.53
C ARG A 165 6.07 -14.33 0.75
N VAL A 166 4.81 -14.15 0.36
CA VAL A 166 4.11 -12.85 0.46
C VAL A 166 4.04 -12.37 1.91
N LEU A 167 3.66 -13.25 2.84
CA LEU A 167 3.58 -12.92 4.27
C LEU A 167 4.95 -12.58 4.87
N LEU A 168 5.99 -13.35 4.55
CA LEU A 168 7.34 -13.11 5.03
C LEU A 168 7.93 -11.79 4.47
N THR A 169 7.73 -11.52 3.18
CA THR A 169 8.17 -10.28 2.54
C THR A 169 7.46 -9.07 3.15
N GLY A 170 6.13 -9.15 3.35
CA GLY A 170 5.36 -8.09 3.99
C GLY A 170 5.83 -7.80 5.42
N ALA A 171 6.12 -8.84 6.20
CA ALA A 171 6.61 -8.70 7.58
C ALA A 171 7.98 -8.01 7.64
N ALA A 172 8.84 -8.26 6.65
CA ALA A 172 10.17 -7.65 6.56
C ALA A 172 10.16 -6.19 6.08
N LEU A 173 9.09 -5.72 5.44
CA LEU A 173 9.06 -4.42 4.74
C LEU A 173 9.24 -3.23 5.70
N LEU A 174 8.49 -3.24 6.82
CA LEU A 174 8.53 -2.22 7.86
C LEU A 174 9.17 -2.74 9.16
N GLY A 175 9.15 -4.05 9.39
CA GLY A 175 9.79 -4.67 10.54
C GLY A 175 9.08 -4.45 11.89
N GLY A 176 7.80 -4.07 11.88
CA GLY A 176 6.96 -4.00 13.08
C GLY A 176 6.21 -5.31 13.37
N SER A 177 4.89 -5.24 13.55
CA SER A 177 4.10 -6.40 13.99
C SER A 177 3.75 -7.34 12.84
N ALA A 178 4.36 -8.53 12.84
CA ALA A 178 4.07 -9.54 11.83
C ALA A 178 2.61 -10.05 11.93
N ARG A 179 1.98 -9.99 13.12
CA ARG A 179 0.56 -10.30 13.27
C ARG A 179 -0.33 -9.34 12.50
N GLN A 180 -0.03 -8.04 12.54
CA GLN A 180 -0.80 -7.04 11.79
C GLN A 180 -0.69 -7.27 10.29
N VAL A 181 0.51 -7.61 9.82
CA VAL A 181 0.74 -7.98 8.41
C VAL A 181 -0.14 -9.16 7.98
N VAL A 182 -0.16 -10.24 8.77
CA VAL A 182 -0.91 -11.46 8.45
C VAL A 182 -2.42 -11.22 8.55
N SER A 183 -2.88 -10.58 9.63
CA SER A 183 -4.28 -10.20 9.80
C SER A 183 -4.76 -9.30 8.67
N GLY A 184 -3.96 -8.31 8.29
CA GLY A 184 -4.28 -7.37 7.22
C GLY A 184 -4.36 -8.03 5.86
N TYR A 185 -3.48 -9.00 5.56
CA TYR A 185 -3.59 -9.83 4.35
C TYR A 185 -4.90 -10.63 4.33
N PHE A 186 -5.22 -11.32 5.43
CA PHE A 186 -6.45 -12.11 5.51
C PHE A 186 -7.70 -11.22 5.41
N ALA A 187 -7.71 -10.06 6.06
CA ALA A 187 -8.81 -9.11 5.99
C ALA A 187 -8.98 -8.53 4.57
N HIS A 188 -7.89 -8.13 3.91
CA HIS A 188 -7.92 -7.58 2.55
C HIS A 188 -8.56 -8.54 1.55
N HIS A 189 -8.20 -9.82 1.62
CA HIS A 189 -8.74 -10.85 0.73
C HIS A 189 -10.03 -11.50 1.24
N GLY A 190 -10.59 -11.03 2.36
CA GLY A 190 -11.83 -11.56 2.93
C GLY A 190 -11.70 -13.02 3.39
N LEU A 191 -10.50 -13.48 3.75
CA LEU A 191 -10.24 -14.84 4.22
C LEU A 191 -10.75 -14.99 5.66
N PRO A 192 -11.74 -15.88 5.91
CA PRO A 192 -12.20 -16.14 7.27
C PRO A 192 -11.05 -16.72 8.08
N HIS A 193 -10.64 -16.02 9.14
CA HIS A 193 -9.51 -16.41 9.96
C HIS A 193 -9.85 -16.47 11.45
N ARG A 194 -9.02 -17.21 12.18
CA ARG A 194 -9.09 -17.35 13.64
C ARG A 194 -7.73 -17.04 14.22
N GLU A 195 -7.76 -16.32 15.33
CA GLU A 195 -6.57 -16.02 16.12
C GLU A 195 -6.54 -16.87 17.38
N ALA A 196 -5.34 -17.35 17.71
CA ALA A 196 -5.03 -18.02 18.95
C ALA A 196 -3.67 -17.51 19.49
N PRO A 197 -3.34 -17.74 20.78
CA PRO A 197 -2.02 -17.44 21.29
C PRO A 197 -0.94 -18.13 20.43
N GLY A 198 -0.01 -17.35 19.87
CA GLY A 198 1.07 -17.89 19.02
C GLY A 198 0.68 -18.33 17.61
N ARG A 199 -0.60 -18.24 17.19
CA ARG A 199 -1.05 -18.76 15.89
C ARG A 199 -2.17 -17.93 15.25
N MET A 200 -2.18 -17.88 13.91
CA MET A 200 -3.33 -17.44 13.13
C MET A 200 -3.60 -18.46 12.02
N SER A 201 -4.88 -18.74 11.76
CA SER A 201 -5.29 -19.72 10.75
C SER A 201 -6.37 -19.13 9.85
N ALA A 202 -6.30 -19.35 8.54
CA ALA A 202 -7.33 -18.90 7.59
C ALA A 202 -7.68 -19.99 6.57
N GLY A 203 -8.93 -19.97 6.10
CA GLY A 203 -9.35 -20.79 4.95
C GLY A 203 -8.90 -20.16 3.64
N LEU A 204 -8.45 -20.98 2.69
CA LEU A 204 -8.02 -20.56 1.36
C LEU A 204 -9.12 -20.81 0.31
N PRO A 205 -9.13 -20.06 -0.82
CA PRO A 205 -10.14 -20.22 -1.87
C PRO A 205 -10.20 -21.61 -2.52
N ASP A 206 -9.09 -22.35 -2.49
CA ASP A 206 -8.96 -23.71 -3.03
C ASP A 206 -9.50 -24.81 -2.09
N GLY A 207 -10.03 -24.42 -0.93
CA GLY A 207 -10.49 -25.35 0.11
C GLY A 207 -9.39 -25.79 1.08
N GLY A 208 -8.15 -25.34 0.90
CA GLY A 208 -7.06 -25.49 1.85
C GLY A 208 -7.17 -24.56 3.05
N THR A 209 -6.19 -24.66 3.93
CA THR A 209 -6.00 -23.77 5.07
C THR A 209 -4.55 -23.32 5.14
N VAL A 210 -4.33 -22.11 5.65
CA VAL A 210 -3.01 -21.61 6.04
C VAL A 210 -2.94 -21.51 7.55
N ASP A 211 -1.83 -21.96 8.11
CA ASP A 211 -1.46 -21.81 9.52
C ASP A 211 -0.18 -20.99 9.63
N VAL A 212 -0.24 -19.88 10.34
CA VAL A 212 0.91 -19.01 10.63
C VAL A 212 1.21 -19.11 12.12
N LEU A 213 2.43 -19.52 12.45
CA LEU A 213 2.94 -19.53 13.82
C LEU A 213 3.84 -18.33 14.05
N PHE A 214 3.76 -17.77 15.25
CA PHE A 214 4.57 -16.65 15.69
C PHE A 214 5.47 -17.07 16.85
N ASP A 215 6.70 -16.56 16.88
CA ASP A 215 7.62 -16.76 18.01
C ASP A 215 7.34 -15.78 19.17
N ASP A 216 8.10 -15.90 20.26
CA ASP A 216 7.96 -15.05 21.45
C ASP A 216 8.30 -13.57 21.20
N LEU A 217 8.90 -13.25 20.04
CA LEU A 217 9.21 -11.88 19.59
C LEU A 217 8.20 -11.37 18.55
N ASP A 218 7.07 -12.05 18.40
CA ASP A 218 6.00 -11.73 17.44
C ASP A 218 6.40 -11.79 15.96
N ARG A 219 7.45 -12.56 15.63
CA ARG A 219 7.90 -12.79 14.25
C ARG A 219 7.28 -14.07 13.70
N ILE A 220 7.09 -14.14 12.39
CA ILE A 220 6.62 -15.37 11.73
C ILE A 220 7.68 -16.46 11.93
N ALA A 221 7.32 -17.50 12.68
CA ALA A 221 8.15 -18.67 12.91
C ALA A 221 7.96 -19.72 11.80
N SER A 222 6.73 -19.88 11.32
CA SER A 222 6.41 -20.76 10.19
C SER A 222 5.11 -20.38 9.50
N VAL A 223 5.01 -20.67 8.21
CA VAL A 223 3.77 -20.66 7.45
C VAL A 223 3.57 -22.07 6.88
N SER A 224 2.43 -22.69 7.16
CA SER A 224 2.10 -24.03 6.69
C SER A 224 0.80 -24.01 5.90
N ILE A 225 0.85 -24.55 4.69
CA ILE A 225 -0.31 -24.72 3.82
C ILE A 225 -0.78 -26.16 3.96
N ASN A 226 -2.04 -26.34 4.34
CA ASN A 226 -2.67 -27.65 4.39
C ASN A 226 -3.74 -27.71 3.30
N THR A 227 -3.53 -28.54 2.28
CA THR A 227 -4.56 -28.85 1.29
C THR A 227 -5.70 -29.59 1.98
N GLY A 228 -6.94 -29.14 1.82
CA GLY A 228 -8.10 -29.89 2.30
C GLY A 228 -8.09 -31.28 1.67
N ASP A 229 -8.27 -32.33 2.47
CA ASP A 229 -8.59 -33.66 1.91
C ASP A 229 -9.82 -33.48 1.00
N PRO A 230 -9.82 -34.03 -0.23
CA PRO A 230 -11.04 -34.04 -1.03
C PRO A 230 -12.11 -34.76 -0.21
N ALA A 231 -13.22 -34.06 0.06
CA ALA A 231 -14.33 -34.60 0.81
C ALA A 231 -14.70 -35.97 0.23
N THR A 232 -14.39 -37.04 0.98
CA THR A 232 -14.73 -38.39 0.58
C THR A 232 -16.24 -38.48 0.67
N THR A 233 -16.89 -38.49 -0.49
CA THR A 233 -18.35 -38.66 -0.62
C THR A 233 -18.72 -40.11 -0.33
#